data_AF-A0A285D6P8-F1
#
_entry.id   AF-A0A285D6P8-F1
#
_cell.length_a   1.000
_cell.length_b   1.000
_cell.length_c   1.000
_cell.angle_alpha   90.00
_cell.angle_beta   90.00
_cell.angle_gamma   90.00
#
_symmetry.space_group_name_H-M   'P 1'
#
loop_
_entity.id
_entity.type
_entity.pdbx_description
1 polymer ?
#
loop_
_entity_poly.entity_id
_entity_poly.type
_entity_poly.pdbx_seq_one_letter_code
_entity_poly.pdbx_strand_id
1 'polypeptide(L)'
;MKKIIIGSLISILLISTVYILWYTFPAEHAKTFQGVSYQLGNEAEAETVEIHINGVLQRSLNGQRTFEGTIDVEGEELPVPKDARSVVINFLEHGRGDIVYTWIENGKPHTYSYGSVFINKNLSKVTILKGDWTLADGLMIAAPARNRTEAAEISNELMKKYLDGRALK
;
A
#
# COMPACT_ATOMS: atom_id res chain seq x y z
N MET A 1 -9.54 28.80 41.40
CA MET A 1 -8.90 29.04 40.09
C MET A 1 -7.74 28.08 39.80
N LYS A 2 -6.64 28.08 40.59
CA LYS A 2 -5.48 27.18 40.34
C LYS A 2 -5.82 25.69 40.23
N LYS A 3 -6.66 25.14 41.13
CA LYS A 3 -7.08 23.73 41.09
C LYS A 3 -7.88 23.36 39.83
N ILE A 4 -8.69 24.29 39.31
CA ILE A 4 -9.47 24.10 38.08
C ILE A 4 -8.54 24.10 36.87
N ILE A 5 -7.57 25.04 36.83
CA ILE A 5 -6.56 25.10 35.76
C ILE A 5 -5.71 23.82 35.73
N ILE A 6 -5.26 23.34 36.90
CA ILE A 6 -4.49 22.09 37.00
C ILE A 6 -5.34 20.89 36.55
N GLY A 7 -6.61 20.81 36.96
CA GLY A 7 -7.52 19.77 36.52
C GLY A 7 -7.71 19.76 34.99
N SER A 8 -7.93 20.92 34.38
CA SER A 8 -8.06 21.04 32.92
C SER A 8 -6.80 20.62 32.17
N LEU A 9 -5.61 20.99 32.66
CA LEU A 9 -4.33 20.59 32.05
C LEU A 9 -4.13 19.07 32.08
N ILE A 10 -4.46 18.42 33.20
CA ILE A 10 -4.37 16.96 33.34
C ILE A 10 -5.33 16.27 32.36
N SER A 11 -6.56 16.78 32.23
CA SER A 11 -7.55 16.24 31.28
C SER A 11 -7.07 16.36 29.83
N ILE A 12 -6.51 17.52 29.44
CA ILE A 12 -5.97 17.72 28.08
C ILE A 12 -4.82 16.76 27.81
N LEU A 13 -3.93 16.55 28.79
CA LEU A 13 -2.81 15.63 28.67
C LEU A 13 -3.28 14.17 28.50
N LEU A 14 -4.28 13.75 29.28
CA LEU A 14 -4.89 12.43 29.17
C LEU A 14 -5.54 12.20 27.81
N ILE A 15 -6.35 13.16 27.34
CA ILE A 15 -7.02 13.08 26.03
C ILE A 15 -5.97 13.01 24.90
N SER A 16 -4.93 13.84 24.99
CA SER A 16 -3.85 13.85 23.99
C SER A 16 -3.10 12.52 23.96
N THR A 17 -2.84 11.92 25.13
CA THR A 17 -2.15 10.63 25.24
C THR A 17 -2.98 9.50 24.64
N VAL A 18 -4.27 9.43 24.97
CA VAL A 18 -5.19 8.43 24.40
C VAL A 18 -5.30 8.60 22.89
N TYR A 19 -5.41 9.84 22.41
CA TYR A 19 -5.47 10.13 20.98
C TYR A 19 -4.20 9.69 20.25
N ILE A 20 -3.02 9.99 20.80
CA ILE A 20 -1.73 9.59 20.24
C ILE A 20 -1.66 8.06 20.14
N LEU A 21 -1.95 7.35 21.24
CA LEU A 21 -1.91 5.89 21.28
C LEU A 21 -2.86 5.28 20.24
N TRP A 22 -4.09 5.79 20.15
CA TRP A 22 -5.06 5.32 19.16
C TRP A 22 -4.64 5.61 17.72
N TYR A 23 -4.08 6.80 17.46
CA TYR A 23 -3.63 7.20 16.12
C TYR A 23 -2.41 6.42 15.62
N THR A 24 -1.50 6.03 16.52
CA THR A 24 -0.28 5.27 16.19
C THR A 24 -0.43 3.76 16.37
N PHE A 25 -1.59 3.28 16.86
CA PHE A 25 -1.80 1.87 17.12
C PHE A 25 -1.70 1.06 15.82
N PRO A 26 -0.93 -0.03 15.79
CA PRO A 26 -0.82 -0.88 14.60
C PRO A 26 -2.18 -1.48 14.24
N ALA A 27 -2.57 -1.42 12.97
CA ALA A 27 -3.82 -1.98 12.47
C ALA A 27 -3.55 -3.25 11.68
N GLU A 28 -4.12 -4.37 12.14
CA GLU A 28 -4.10 -5.62 11.39
C GLU A 28 -5.02 -5.55 10.17
N HIS A 29 -4.53 -6.07 9.06
CA HIS A 29 -5.25 -6.18 7.82
C HIS A 29 -5.08 -7.59 7.27
N ALA A 30 -6.17 -8.34 7.22
CA ALA A 30 -6.31 -9.56 6.45
C ALA A 30 -7.47 -9.32 5.47
N LYS A 31 -7.13 -8.88 4.25
CA LYS A 31 -8.09 -8.50 3.24
C LYS A 31 -7.80 -9.21 1.93
N THR A 32 -8.88 -9.63 1.29
CA THR A 32 -8.87 -10.16 -0.07
C THR A 32 -9.62 -9.18 -0.95
N PHE A 33 -9.00 -8.73 -2.04
CA PHE A 33 -9.60 -7.83 -3.00
C PHE A 33 -9.74 -8.52 -4.34
N GLN A 34 -10.91 -8.37 -4.95
CA GLN A 34 -11.11 -8.60 -6.38
C GLN A 34 -10.71 -7.32 -7.13
N GLY A 35 -9.73 -7.44 -8.01
CA GLY A 35 -9.15 -6.34 -8.76
C GLY A 35 -9.00 -6.66 -10.24
N VAL A 36 -8.35 -5.75 -10.95
CA VAL A 36 -8.07 -5.90 -12.37
C VAL A 36 -6.60 -5.60 -12.64
N SER A 37 -5.91 -6.52 -13.30
CA SER A 37 -4.63 -6.27 -13.95
C SER A 37 -4.88 -5.72 -15.35
N TYR A 38 -4.17 -4.67 -15.74
CA TYR A 38 -4.33 -4.04 -17.04
C TYR A 38 -3.05 -3.34 -17.48
N GLN A 39 -2.88 -3.17 -18.79
CA GLN A 39 -1.75 -2.45 -19.35
C GLN A 39 -2.16 -1.04 -19.81
N LEU A 40 -1.30 -0.04 -19.57
CA LEU A 40 -1.47 1.28 -20.18
C LEU A 40 -1.24 1.22 -21.69
N GLY A 41 -1.94 2.08 -22.44
CA GLY A 41 -1.83 2.12 -23.91
C GLY A 41 -2.48 0.94 -24.65
N ASN A 42 -2.96 -0.08 -23.92
CA ASN A 42 -3.69 -1.21 -24.47
C ASN A 42 -5.04 -1.38 -23.75
N GLU A 43 -6.12 -0.98 -24.41
CA GLU A 43 -7.46 -1.03 -23.82
C GLU A 43 -8.07 -2.44 -23.80
N ALA A 44 -7.52 -3.37 -24.59
CA ALA A 44 -8.04 -4.74 -24.71
C ALA A 44 -7.50 -5.69 -23.63
N GLU A 45 -6.35 -5.37 -23.03
CA GLU A 45 -5.71 -6.20 -22.01
C GLU A 45 -6.18 -5.80 -20.61
N ALA A 46 -7.16 -6.55 -20.10
CA ALA A 46 -7.61 -6.48 -18.72
C ALA A 46 -8.02 -7.87 -18.22
N GLU A 47 -7.45 -8.28 -17.10
CA GLU A 47 -7.72 -9.57 -16.47
C GLU A 47 -8.16 -9.36 -15.02
N THR A 48 -9.15 -10.12 -14.58
CA THR A 48 -9.57 -10.10 -13.17
C THR A 48 -8.53 -10.86 -12.35
N VAL A 49 -8.12 -10.27 -11.22
CA VAL A 49 -7.12 -10.86 -10.32
C VAL A 49 -7.59 -10.76 -8.88
N GLU A 50 -7.23 -11.74 -8.06
CA GLU A 50 -7.45 -11.70 -6.61
C GLU A 50 -6.14 -11.29 -5.91
N ILE A 51 -6.23 -10.35 -4.97
CA ILE A 51 -5.10 -9.86 -4.18
C ILE A 51 -5.35 -10.16 -2.71
N HIS A 52 -4.46 -10.92 -2.09
CA HIS A 52 -4.45 -11.15 -0.65
C HIS A 52 -3.42 -10.25 0.02
N ILE A 53 -3.88 -9.42 0.94
CA ILE A 53 -3.00 -8.58 1.76
C ILE A 53 -3.18 -8.97 3.22
N ASN A 54 -2.11 -9.51 3.80
CA ASN A 54 -2.08 -9.98 5.18
C ASN A 54 -0.90 -9.35 5.91
N GLY A 55 -1.17 -8.48 6.88
CA GLY A 55 -0.10 -7.81 7.61
C GLY A 55 -0.58 -6.72 8.54
N VAL A 56 0.36 -5.91 8.99
CA VAL A 56 0.14 -4.81 9.92
C VAL A 56 0.50 -3.50 9.24
N LEU A 57 -0.43 -2.56 9.22
CA LEU A 57 -0.16 -1.18 8.82
C LEU A 57 -0.02 -0.32 10.07
N GLN A 58 1.17 0.21 10.30
CA GLN A 58 1.47 1.12 11.40
C GLN A 58 1.65 2.54 10.89
N ARG A 59 1.30 3.51 11.74
CA ARG A 59 1.51 4.93 11.49
C ARG A 59 2.37 5.55 12.58
N SER A 60 3.40 6.29 12.18
CA SER A 60 4.22 7.09 13.08
C SER A 60 3.59 8.46 13.36
N LEU A 61 4.11 9.17 14.37
CA LEU A 61 3.65 10.51 14.74
C LEU A 61 3.77 11.55 13.62
N ASN A 62 4.79 11.43 12.76
CA ASN A 62 4.97 12.30 11.59
C ASN A 62 4.04 11.90 10.41
N GLY A 63 3.18 10.90 10.58
CA GLY A 63 2.21 10.46 9.58
C GLY A 63 2.73 9.48 8.54
N GLN A 64 4.02 9.13 8.58
CA GLN A 64 4.60 8.06 7.77
C GLN A 64 3.94 6.72 8.12
N ARG A 65 3.81 5.86 7.11
CA ARG A 65 3.15 4.56 7.28
C ARG A 65 4.11 3.46 6.90
N THR A 66 4.09 2.37 7.65
CA THR A 66 4.88 1.17 7.36
C THR A 66 3.92 -0.02 7.35
N PHE A 67 3.98 -0.80 6.28
CA PHE A 67 3.31 -2.09 6.22
C PHE A 67 4.33 -3.21 6.37
N GLU A 68 4.01 -4.19 7.19
CA GLU A 68 4.78 -5.42 7.35
C GLU A 68 3.83 -6.61 7.16
N GLY A 69 4.12 -7.47 6.18
CA GLY A 69 3.29 -8.63 5.87
C GLY A 69 3.44 -9.11 4.43
N THR A 70 2.44 -9.84 3.92
CA THR A 70 2.44 -10.37 2.55
C THR A 70 1.44 -9.64 1.66
N ILE A 71 1.80 -9.53 0.38
CA ILE A 71 0.94 -9.11 -0.72
C ILE A 71 1.08 -10.19 -1.79
N ASP A 72 0.04 -10.99 -1.96
CA ASP A 72 0.01 -12.10 -2.91
C ASP A 72 -1.05 -11.81 -3.98
N VAL A 73 -0.67 -11.91 -5.26
CA VAL A 73 -1.58 -11.82 -6.39
C VAL A 73 -1.81 -13.23 -6.92
N GLU A 74 -3.05 -13.69 -6.93
CA GLU A 74 -3.39 -15.03 -7.39
C GLU A 74 -3.04 -15.20 -8.88
N GLY A 75 -2.48 -16.36 -9.22
CA GLY A 75 -2.04 -16.67 -10.58
C GLY A 75 -0.63 -16.17 -10.93
N GLU A 76 0.03 -15.41 -10.06
CA GLU A 76 1.40 -14.94 -10.30
C GLU A 76 2.46 -15.80 -9.60
N GLU A 77 3.43 -16.29 -10.38
CA GLU A 77 4.59 -16.99 -9.86
C GLU A 77 5.73 -16.01 -9.56
N LEU A 78 5.93 -15.72 -8.27
CA LEU A 78 7.07 -14.93 -7.82
C LEU A 78 8.33 -15.81 -7.75
N PRO A 79 9.49 -15.35 -8.29
CA PRO A 79 10.79 -16.02 -8.15
C PRO A 79 11.38 -15.79 -6.74
N VAL A 80 10.54 -15.83 -5.71
CA VAL A 80 10.85 -15.60 -4.31
C VAL A 80 10.40 -16.82 -3.51
N PRO A 81 11.29 -17.43 -2.71
CA PRO A 81 10.95 -18.53 -1.80
C PRO A 81 9.75 -18.18 -0.91
N LYS A 82 8.86 -19.14 -0.66
CA LYS A 82 7.59 -18.88 0.05
C LYS A 82 7.78 -18.28 1.44
N ASP A 83 8.81 -18.71 2.16
CA ASP A 83 9.21 -18.23 3.48
C ASP A 83 9.85 -16.82 3.45
N ALA A 84 10.19 -16.32 2.26
CA ALA A 84 10.77 -14.99 2.03
C ALA A 84 9.77 -13.98 1.42
N ARG A 85 8.47 -14.30 1.39
CA ARG A 85 7.43 -13.43 0.77
C ARG A 85 6.86 -12.34 1.69
N SER A 86 7.38 -12.21 2.92
CA SER A 86 7.05 -11.07 3.77
C SER A 86 7.85 -9.84 3.31
N VAL A 87 7.18 -8.69 3.23
CA VAL A 87 7.77 -7.41 2.83
C VAL A 87 7.55 -6.36 3.90
N VAL A 88 8.52 -5.45 4.02
CA VAL A 88 8.40 -4.23 4.80
C VAL A 88 8.35 -3.06 3.84
N ILE A 89 7.19 -2.42 3.74
CA ILE A 89 6.94 -1.31 2.82
C ILE A 89 6.85 -0.03 3.62
N ASN A 90 7.83 0.84 3.42
CA ASN A 90 7.81 2.20 3.96
C ASN A 90 7.13 3.13 2.95
N PHE A 91 5.93 3.58 3.30
CA PHE A 91 5.19 4.49 2.44
C PHE A 91 5.73 5.92 2.56
N LEU A 92 6.13 6.47 1.42
CA LEU A 92 6.49 7.86 1.24
C LEU A 92 5.25 8.76 1.31
N GLU A 93 5.46 10.07 1.19
CA GLU A 93 4.36 10.99 0.99
C GLU A 93 3.45 10.53 -0.16
N HIS A 94 2.14 10.65 0.06
CA HIS A 94 1.09 10.29 -0.91
C HIS A 94 0.84 8.79 -1.06
N GLY A 95 1.45 7.96 -0.21
CA GLY A 95 1.05 6.55 -0.07
C GLY A 95 1.67 5.61 -1.08
N ARG A 96 2.74 6.02 -1.76
CA ARG A 96 3.60 5.16 -2.56
C ARG A 96 4.61 4.42 -1.67
N GLY A 97 4.85 3.14 -1.92
CA GLY A 97 5.97 2.38 -1.37
C GLY A 97 6.46 1.35 -2.39
N ASP A 98 7.65 0.80 -2.20
CA ASP A 98 8.21 -0.21 -3.10
C ASP A 98 8.02 -1.61 -2.51
N ILE A 99 7.62 -2.56 -3.36
CA ILE A 99 7.50 -3.98 -3.01
C ILE A 99 8.81 -4.66 -3.38
N VAL A 100 9.71 -4.74 -2.41
CA VAL A 100 11.03 -5.37 -2.56
C VAL A 100 11.13 -6.54 -1.59
N TYR A 101 11.30 -7.73 -2.14
CA TYR A 101 11.59 -8.94 -1.38
C TYR A 101 13.09 -9.07 -1.22
N THR A 102 13.53 -9.42 -0.01
CA THR A 102 14.95 -9.62 0.29
C THR A 102 15.12 -10.91 1.09
N TRP A 103 16.08 -11.74 0.71
CA TRP A 103 16.36 -13.01 1.40
C TRP A 103 17.82 -13.41 1.29
N ILE A 104 18.22 -14.40 2.08
CA ILE A 104 19.54 -15.00 2.01
C ILE A 104 19.38 -16.45 1.56
N GLU A 105 20.09 -16.82 0.50
CA GLU A 105 20.14 -18.20 0.00
C GLU A 105 21.62 -18.61 -0.12
N ASN A 106 22.00 -19.72 0.52
CA ASN A 106 23.39 -20.20 0.53
C ASN A 106 24.42 -19.13 0.96
N GLY A 107 24.06 -18.28 1.92
CA GLY A 107 24.91 -17.20 2.42
C GLY A 107 25.04 -16.00 1.48
N LYS A 108 24.30 -15.95 0.37
CA LYS A 108 24.29 -14.83 -0.57
C LYS A 108 23.00 -14.02 -0.40
N PRO A 109 23.07 -12.68 -0.40
CA PRO A 109 21.87 -11.84 -0.39
C PRO A 109 21.23 -11.84 -1.78
N HIS A 110 19.91 -11.97 -1.80
CA HIS A 110 19.07 -11.86 -2.99
C HIS A 110 18.01 -10.78 -2.78
N THR A 111 17.65 -10.12 -3.88
CA THR A 111 16.62 -9.09 -3.91
C THR A 111 15.75 -9.29 -5.14
N TYR A 112 14.44 -9.15 -4.98
CA TYR A 112 13.50 -9.13 -6.10
C TYR A 112 12.57 -7.94 -5.95
N SER A 113 12.55 -7.05 -6.94
CA SER A 113 11.62 -5.92 -7.00
C SER A 113 10.41 -6.32 -7.83
N TYR A 114 9.25 -6.37 -7.19
CA TYR A 114 7.99 -6.61 -7.89
C TYR A 114 7.45 -5.32 -8.52
N GLY A 115 7.73 -4.17 -7.89
CA GLY A 115 7.39 -2.85 -8.38
C GLY A 115 7.02 -1.89 -7.25
N SER A 116 6.11 -0.96 -7.50
CA SER A 116 5.63 0.00 -6.49
C SER A 116 4.15 -0.20 -6.19
N VAL A 117 3.72 0.11 -4.98
CA VAL A 117 2.33 0.07 -4.54
C VAL A 117 1.89 1.44 -4.01
N PHE A 118 0.66 1.80 -4.36
CA PHE A 118 -0.03 2.97 -3.85
C PHE A 118 -1.22 2.52 -3.02
N ILE A 119 -1.38 3.08 -1.83
CA ILE A 119 -2.51 2.80 -0.94
C ILE A 119 -3.18 4.07 -0.45
N ASN A 120 -4.50 4.00 -0.26
CA ASN A 120 -5.19 5.00 0.54
C ASN A 120 -4.88 4.82 2.05
N LYS A 121 -5.42 5.70 2.91
CA LYS A 121 -5.05 5.79 4.33
C LYS A 121 -5.21 4.48 5.12
N ASN A 122 -6.22 3.68 4.79
CA ASN A 122 -6.66 2.50 5.54
C ASN A 122 -6.54 1.19 4.74
N LEU A 123 -5.74 1.20 3.66
CA LEU A 123 -5.52 0.04 2.80
C LEU A 123 -6.87 -0.57 2.33
N SER A 124 -7.82 0.27 1.93
CA SER A 124 -9.09 -0.17 1.32
C SER A 124 -9.10 -0.03 -0.20
N LYS A 125 -8.09 0.64 -0.76
CA LYS A 125 -7.80 0.71 -2.18
C LYS A 125 -6.30 0.55 -2.38
N VAL A 126 -5.93 -0.18 -3.43
CA VAL A 126 -4.54 -0.43 -3.79
C VAL A 126 -4.38 -0.30 -5.30
N THR A 127 -3.24 0.27 -5.70
CA THR A 127 -2.74 0.21 -7.08
C THR A 127 -1.31 -0.27 -7.05
N ILE A 128 -0.97 -1.30 -7.81
CA ILE A 128 0.38 -1.82 -7.97
C ILE A 128 0.86 -1.50 -9.39
N LEU A 129 2.04 -0.89 -9.48
CA LEU A 129 2.83 -0.74 -10.70
C LEU A 129 3.79 -1.91 -10.76
N LYS A 130 3.76 -2.72 -11.82
CA LYS A 130 4.62 -3.90 -11.96
C LYS A 130 5.89 -3.57 -12.75
N GLY A 131 7.02 -4.06 -12.27
CA GLY A 131 8.32 -3.95 -12.96
C GLY A 131 8.75 -2.51 -13.26
N ASP A 132 9.43 -2.33 -14.39
CA ASP A 132 9.88 -1.03 -14.91
C ASP A 132 8.72 -0.27 -15.57
N TRP A 133 7.74 0.13 -14.75
CA TRP A 133 6.53 0.79 -15.20
C TRP A 133 6.80 2.14 -15.86
N THR A 134 6.12 2.41 -16.98
CA THR A 134 6.09 3.73 -17.64
C THR A 134 4.66 4.22 -17.85
N LEU A 135 4.50 5.52 -18.15
CA LEU A 135 3.20 6.11 -18.49
C LEU A 135 2.63 5.64 -19.83
N ALA A 136 3.43 5.01 -20.69
CA ALA A 136 3.01 4.61 -22.04
C ALA A 136 2.45 3.18 -22.07
N ASP A 137 3.10 2.26 -21.36
CA ASP A 137 2.90 0.80 -21.49
C ASP A 137 2.99 0.04 -20.15
N GLY A 138 3.02 0.76 -19.03
CA GLY A 138 3.21 0.17 -17.73
C GLY A 138 2.07 -0.78 -17.33
N LEU A 139 2.44 -1.97 -16.85
CA LEU A 139 1.50 -2.96 -16.33
C LEU A 139 1.08 -2.59 -14.90
N MET A 140 -0.23 -2.63 -14.65
CA MET A 140 -0.82 -2.21 -13.40
C MET A 140 -1.79 -3.24 -12.86
N ILE A 141 -2.02 -3.20 -11.56
CA ILE A 141 -3.13 -3.87 -10.90
C ILE A 141 -3.82 -2.83 -10.03
N ALA A 142 -5.15 -2.75 -10.04
CA ALA A 142 -5.87 -1.95 -9.07
C ALA A 142 -7.05 -2.70 -8.47
N ALA A 143 -7.31 -2.44 -7.18
CA ALA A 143 -8.38 -3.09 -6.45
C ALA A 143 -8.94 -2.19 -5.33
N PRO A 144 -10.22 -2.38 -4.95
CA PRO A 144 -11.19 -3.28 -5.57
C PRO A 144 -11.72 -2.72 -6.91
N ALA A 145 -11.75 -3.53 -7.97
CA ALA A 145 -12.23 -3.09 -9.29
C ALA A 145 -12.86 -4.27 -10.03
N ARG A 146 -13.91 -3.99 -10.83
CA ARG A 146 -14.62 -5.00 -11.65
C ARG A 146 -14.26 -4.95 -13.12
N ASN A 147 -13.67 -3.84 -13.56
CA ASN A 147 -13.31 -3.60 -14.94
C ASN A 147 -12.13 -2.62 -15.01
N ARG A 148 -11.55 -2.49 -16.21
CA ARG A 148 -10.41 -1.61 -16.48
C ARG A 148 -10.70 -0.16 -16.13
N THR A 149 -11.92 0.34 -16.39
CA THR A 149 -12.29 1.73 -16.12
C THR A 149 -12.25 2.02 -14.61
N GLU A 150 -12.89 1.19 -13.78
CA GLU A 150 -12.83 1.30 -12.32
C GLU A 150 -11.38 1.20 -11.81
N ALA A 151 -10.59 0.30 -12.38
CA ALA A 151 -9.18 0.11 -12.02
C ALA A 151 -8.32 1.35 -12.34
N ALA A 152 -8.54 1.98 -13.50
CA ALA A 152 -7.88 3.21 -13.90
C ALA A 152 -8.32 4.40 -13.04
N GLU A 153 -9.59 4.49 -12.66
CA GLU A 153 -10.11 5.54 -11.75
C GLU A 153 -9.46 5.45 -10.37
N ILE A 154 -9.37 4.24 -9.79
CA ILE A 154 -8.69 4.02 -8.51
C ILE A 154 -7.22 4.40 -8.60
N SER A 155 -6.54 4.00 -9.68
CA SER A 155 -5.15 4.34 -9.90
C SER A 155 -4.93 5.85 -10.04
N ASN A 156 -5.80 6.54 -10.79
CA ASN A 156 -5.78 7.99 -10.90
C ASN A 156 -6.03 8.69 -9.55
N GLU A 157 -6.94 8.19 -8.72
CA GLU A 157 -7.17 8.70 -7.37
C GLU A 157 -5.93 8.57 -6.48
N LEU A 158 -5.35 7.37 -6.42
CA LEU A 158 -4.22 7.06 -5.56
C LEU A 158 -2.92 7.73 -6.03
N MET A 159 -2.73 7.84 -7.35
CA MET A 159 -1.52 8.37 -7.96
C MET A 159 -1.63 9.85 -8.34
N LYS A 160 -2.74 10.54 -8.04
CA LYS A 160 -3.01 11.93 -8.46
C LYS A 160 -1.82 12.88 -8.31
N LYS A 161 -1.14 12.81 -7.16
CA LYS A 161 0.04 13.64 -6.87
C LYS A 161 1.30 13.17 -7.58
N TYR A 162 1.47 11.86 -7.73
CA TYR A 162 2.60 11.25 -8.45
C TYR A 162 2.55 11.57 -9.96
N LEU A 163 1.34 11.63 -10.52
CA LEU A 163 1.13 11.91 -11.95
C LEU A 163 1.21 13.39 -12.31
N ASP A 164 1.36 14.27 -11.32
CA ASP A 164 1.28 15.73 -11.47
C ASP A 164 0.00 16.17 -12.20
N GLY A 165 -1.14 15.59 -11.82
CA GLY A 165 -2.45 15.90 -12.41
C GLY A 165 -2.73 15.27 -13.77
N ARG A 166 -1.80 14.50 -14.36
CA ARG A 166 -2.08 13.70 -15.57
C ARG A 166 -3.01 12.53 -15.25
N ALA A 167 -3.90 12.21 -16.19
CA ALA A 167 -4.79 11.06 -16.08
C ALA A 167 -4.22 9.87 -16.88
N LEU A 168 -4.20 8.71 -16.24
CA LEU A 168 -4.03 7.41 -16.90
C LEU A 168 -5.25 7.14 -17.77
N LYS A 169 -5.01 6.71 -19.00
CA LYS A 169 -6.04 6.33 -19.97
C LYS A 169 -6.05 4.83 -20.17
#